data_AF-A0A521KHC1-F1
#
_entry.id   AF-A0A521KHC1-F1
#
_cell.length_a   1.000
_cell.length_b   1.000
_cell.length_c   1.000
_cell.angle_alpha   90.00
_cell.angle_beta   90.00
_cell.angle_gamma   90.00
#
_symmetry.space_group_name_H-M   'P 1'
#
loop_
_entity.id
_entity.type
_entity.pdbx_description
1 polymer ?
#
loop_
_entity_poly.entity_id
_entity_poly.type
_entity_poly.pdbx_seq_one_letter_code
_entity_poly.pdbx_strand_id
1 'polypeptide(L)'
;MLATLSWWSVFLVFLGFLLFFLVAGAIVWWRSPGLRAVLSTLKALGWRRGIRGAWAITRDPRTPLVVRLLPIPLVVYLAMPFDFIPDFIPLLGQLDDVVVIALVAWIVVRLTPPDVLREHLGIERVS
;
A
#
# COMPACT_ATOMS: atom_id res chain seq x y z
N MET A 1 -13.29 20.50 31.50
CA MET A 1 -13.42 19.04 31.51
C MET A 1 -12.98 18.52 30.15
N LEU A 2 -11.66 18.42 29.95
CA LEU A 2 -11.10 17.90 28.70
C LEU A 2 -11.13 16.37 28.81
N ALA A 3 -11.90 15.71 27.94
CA ALA A 3 -11.91 14.27 27.84
C ALA A 3 -10.47 13.79 27.57
N THR A 4 -9.89 13.04 28.49
CA THR A 4 -8.58 12.41 28.28
C THR A 4 -8.75 11.42 27.14
N LEU A 5 -8.31 11.80 25.94
CA LEU A 5 -8.26 10.90 24.79
C LEU A 5 -7.37 9.71 25.21
N SER A 6 -8.02 8.61 25.58
CA SER A 6 -7.34 7.42 26.06
C SER A 6 -6.49 6.87 24.91
N TRP A 7 -5.21 6.63 25.16
CA TRP A 7 -4.30 6.01 24.19
C TRP A 7 -4.84 4.68 23.64
N TRP A 8 -5.70 4.00 24.41
CA TRP A 8 -6.42 2.79 23.97
C TRP A 8 -7.40 3.04 22.83
N SER A 9 -8.05 4.22 22.80
CA SER A 9 -8.97 4.59 21.72
C SER A 9 -8.21 4.84 20.41
N VAL A 10 -7.02 5.43 20.49
CA VAL A 10 -6.12 5.60 19.34
C VAL A 10 -5.68 4.23 18.82
N PHE A 11 -5.28 3.32 19.71
CA PHE A 11 -4.91 1.95 19.35
C PHE A 11 -6.03 1.17 18.64
N LEU A 12 -7.27 1.25 19.14
CA LEU A 12 -8.41 0.54 18.53
C LEU A 12 -8.79 1.07 17.16
N VAL A 13 -8.73 2.40 16.96
CA VAL A 13 -8.98 3.00 15.65
C VAL A 13 -7.90 2.58 14.66
N PHE A 14 -6.64 2.54 15.09
CA PHE A 14 -5.51 2.06 14.28
C PHE A 14 -5.64 0.58 13.92
N LEU A 15 -5.96 -0.27 14.89
CA LEU A 15 -6.18 -1.70 14.70
C LEU A 15 -7.35 -1.97 13.74
N GLY A 16 -8.45 -1.23 13.86
CA GLY A 16 -9.59 -1.34 12.94
C GLY A 16 -9.23 -0.92 11.51
N PHE A 17 -8.41 0.13 11.36
CA PHE A 17 -7.90 0.56 10.06
C PHE A 17 -7.00 -0.52 9.44
N LEU A 18 -6.08 -1.09 10.22
CA LEU A 18 -5.19 -2.17 9.76
C LEU A 18 -5.99 -3.39 9.29
N LEU A 19 -6.96 -3.84 10.10
CA LEU A 19 -7.79 -4.99 9.78
C LEU A 19 -8.60 -4.76 8.49
N PHE A 20 -9.12 -3.54 8.31
CA PHE A 20 -9.82 -3.15 7.09
C PHE A 20 -8.91 -3.26 5.85
N PHE A 21 -7.66 -2.80 5.94
CA PHE A 21 -6.69 -2.90 4.86
C PHE A 21 -6.29 -4.34 4.54
N LEU A 22 -6.10 -5.19 5.56
CA LEU A 22 -5.80 -6.61 5.37
C LEU A 22 -6.97 -7.35 4.70
N VAL A 23 -8.20 -7.10 5.15
CA VAL A 23 -9.41 -7.72 4.56
C VAL A 23 -9.62 -7.23 3.13
N ALA A 24 -9.51 -5.93 2.88
CA ALA A 24 -9.58 -5.38 1.53
C ALA A 24 -8.48 -5.98 0.62
N GLY A 25 -7.26 -6.14 1.16
CA GLY A 25 -6.14 -6.75 0.46
C GLY A 25 -6.34 -8.21 0.10
N ALA A 26 -6.83 -9.00 1.04
CA ALA A 26 -7.16 -10.41 0.83
C ALA A 26 -8.29 -10.58 -0.20
N ILE A 27 -9.32 -9.73 -0.15
CA ILE A 27 -10.41 -9.71 -1.12
C ILE A 27 -9.88 -9.36 -2.53
N VAL A 28 -8.97 -8.40 -2.62
CA VAL A 28 -8.34 -8.00 -3.89
C VAL A 28 -7.44 -9.12 -4.43
N TRP A 29 -6.60 -9.72 -3.59
CA TRP A 29 -5.74 -10.86 -3.94
C TRP A 29 -6.55 -12.02 -4.51
N TRP A 30 -7.65 -12.37 -3.85
CA TRP A 30 -8.53 -13.45 -4.27
C TRP A 30 -9.22 -13.17 -5.62
N ARG A 31 -9.44 -11.88 -5.95
CA ARG A 31 -10.25 -11.49 -7.11
C ARG A 31 -9.44 -11.09 -8.34
N SER A 32 -8.13 -10.84 -8.26
CA SER A 32 -7.41 -10.16 -9.35
C SER A 32 -6.07 -10.80 -9.77
N PRO A 33 -5.98 -11.38 -10.99
CA PRO A 33 -4.68 -11.80 -11.57
C PRO A 33 -3.73 -10.61 -11.81
N GLY A 34 -4.23 -9.38 -11.78
CA GLY A 34 -3.47 -8.15 -11.98
C GLY A 34 -2.35 -7.91 -10.96
N LEU A 35 -2.40 -8.50 -9.76
CA LEU A 35 -1.32 -8.35 -8.78
C LEU A 35 0.00 -8.96 -9.29
N ARG A 36 -0.08 -10.12 -9.94
CA ARG A 36 1.08 -10.79 -10.52
C ARG A 36 1.67 -9.99 -11.66
N ALA A 37 0.81 -9.38 -12.47
CA ALA A 37 1.23 -8.49 -13.56
C ALA A 37 1.94 -7.23 -13.02
N VAL A 38 1.42 -6.62 -11.95
CA VAL A 38 2.08 -5.48 -11.30
C VAL A 38 3.43 -5.87 -10.71
N LEU A 39 3.55 -7.04 -10.09
CA LEU A 39 4.82 -7.56 -9.59
C LEU A 39 5.87 -7.70 -10.71
N SER A 40 5.49 -8.20 -11.89
CA SER A 40 6.39 -8.24 -13.04
C SER A 40 6.79 -6.84 -13.54
N THR A 41 5.85 -5.88 -13.54
CA THR A 41 6.11 -4.49 -13.93
C THR A 41 7.06 -3.79 -12.96
N LEU A 42 6.88 -3.99 -11.64
CA LEU A 42 7.78 -3.44 -10.62
C LEU A 42 9.20 -3.99 -10.76
N LYS A 43 9.33 -5.30 -11.02
CA LYS A 43 10.63 -5.94 -11.29
C LYS A 43 11.30 -5.33 -12.53
N ALA A 44 10.53 -5.08 -13.60
CA ALA A 44 11.06 -4.48 -14.83
C ALA A 44 11.49 -3.01 -14.67
N LEU A 45 10.75 -2.23 -13.87
CA LEU A 45 11.09 -0.83 -13.58
C LEU A 45 12.40 -0.71 -12.77
N GLY A 46 12.63 -1.66 -11.87
CA GLY A 46 13.70 -1.61 -10.89
C GLY A 46 13.37 -0.69 -9.72
N TRP A 47 13.86 -1.05 -8.53
CA TRP A 47 13.48 -0.44 -7.25
C TRP A 47 13.64 1.08 -7.21
N ARG A 48 14.71 1.64 -7.81
CA ARG A 48 14.96 3.10 -7.80
C ARG A 48 13.95 3.90 -8.62
N ARG A 49 13.48 3.36 -9.75
CA ARG A 49 12.49 4.03 -10.61
C ARG A 49 11.08 3.81 -10.07
N GLY A 50 10.78 2.61 -9.58
CA GLY A 50 9.51 2.31 -8.93
C GLY A 50 9.22 3.23 -7.75
N ILE A 51 10.17 3.40 -6.82
CA ILE A 51 10.00 4.27 -5.65
C ILE A 51 9.85 5.74 -6.06
N ARG A 52 10.69 6.24 -7.00
CA ARG A 52 10.61 7.63 -7.45
C ARG A 52 9.30 7.94 -8.18
N GLY A 53 8.86 7.05 -9.06
CA GLY A 53 7.60 7.25 -9.78
C GLY A 53 6.40 7.11 -8.85
N ALA A 54 6.41 6.16 -7.91
CA ALA A 54 5.37 6.07 -6.88
C ALA A 54 5.28 7.35 -6.04
N TRP A 55 6.43 7.92 -5.66
CA TRP A 55 6.49 9.19 -4.93
C TRP A 55 6.02 10.39 -5.75
N ALA A 56 6.30 10.42 -7.05
CA ALA A 56 5.80 11.46 -7.95
C ALA A 56 4.27 11.37 -8.11
N ILE A 57 3.75 10.16 -8.27
CA ILE A 57 2.31 9.88 -8.38
C ILE A 57 1.58 10.35 -7.13
N THR A 58 2.05 10.04 -5.91
CA THR A 58 1.35 10.47 -4.67
C THR A 58 1.31 12.00 -4.49
N ARG A 59 2.16 12.73 -5.21
CA ARG A 59 2.20 14.20 -5.22
C ARG A 59 1.45 14.82 -6.39
N ASP A 60 1.05 14.04 -7.38
CA ASP A 60 0.36 14.52 -8.56
C ASP A 60 -1.10 14.91 -8.22
N PRO A 61 -1.55 16.15 -8.48
CA PRO A 61 -2.91 16.58 -8.17
C PRO A 61 -3.99 15.84 -8.95
N ARG A 62 -3.64 15.19 -10.07
CA ARG A 62 -4.58 14.38 -10.89
C ARG A 62 -4.85 13.01 -10.28
N THR A 63 -4.10 12.60 -9.25
CA THR A 63 -4.32 11.32 -8.59
C THR A 63 -5.45 11.39 -7.58
N PRO A 64 -6.28 10.34 -7.49
CA PRO A 64 -7.37 10.29 -6.53
C PRO A 64 -6.84 10.30 -5.10
N LEU A 65 -7.62 10.89 -4.20
CA LEU A 65 -7.24 11.07 -2.79
C LEU A 65 -6.84 9.74 -2.11
N VAL A 66 -7.48 8.64 -2.49
CA VAL A 66 -7.15 7.29 -2.02
C VAL A 66 -5.68 6.92 -2.27
N VAL A 67 -5.14 7.23 -3.46
CA VAL A 67 -3.74 6.99 -3.82
C VAL A 67 -2.79 7.88 -3.03
N ARG A 68 -3.20 9.11 -2.74
CA ARG A 68 -2.42 10.07 -1.94
C ARG A 68 -2.40 9.73 -0.45
N LEU A 69 -3.45 9.07 0.06
CA LEU A 69 -3.58 8.66 1.46
C LEU A 69 -3.05 7.24 1.74
N LEU A 70 -2.86 6.42 0.71
CA LEU A 70 -2.30 5.06 0.80
C LEU A 70 -0.95 4.95 1.56
N PRO A 71 -0.04 5.95 1.53
CA PRO A 71 1.18 5.92 2.32
C PRO A 71 0.95 6.07 3.84
N ILE A 72 -0.17 6.66 4.26
CA ILE A 72 -0.47 6.90 5.68
C ILE A 72 -0.54 5.60 6.48
N PRO A 73 -1.35 4.58 6.10
CA PRO A 73 -1.38 3.31 6.83
C PRO A 73 -0.03 2.59 6.82
N LEU A 74 0.79 2.73 5.76
CA LEU A 74 2.14 2.16 5.72
C LEU A 74 3.10 2.85 6.71
N VAL A 75 3.06 4.18 6.77
CA VAL A 75 3.86 4.94 7.76
C VAL A 75 3.37 4.67 9.17
N VAL A 76 2.06 4.56 9.35
CA VAL A 76 1.43 4.16 10.62
C VAL A 76 1.89 2.77 11.04
N TYR A 77 1.93 1.81 10.12
CA TYR A 77 2.46 0.46 10.36
C TYR A 77 3.92 0.50 10.80
N LEU A 78 4.78 1.21 10.05
CA LEU A 78 6.21 1.32 10.36
C LEU A 78 6.51 2.13 11.64
N ALA A 79 5.63 3.06 12.00
CA ALA A 79 5.76 3.89 13.21
C ALA A 79 5.13 3.24 14.45
N MET A 80 4.40 2.13 14.28
CA MET A 80 3.80 1.41 15.39
C MET A 80 4.88 0.59 16.11
N PRO A 81 5.09 0.76 17.43
CA PRO A 81 6.10 0.04 18.20
C PRO A 81 5.73 -1.42 18.50
N PHE A 82 4.71 -1.94 17.82
CA PHE A 82 4.17 -3.30 17.98
C PHE A 82 4.17 -3.97 16.61
N ASP A 83 5.05 -4.97 16.44
CA ASP A 83 5.01 -5.86 15.29
C ASP A 83 3.76 -6.76 15.39
N PHE A 84 2.83 -6.62 14.44
CA PHE A 84 1.66 -7.50 14.34
C PHE A 84 2.01 -8.95 14.02
N ILE A 85 3.24 -9.19 13.55
CA ILE A 85 3.80 -10.50 13.32
C ILE A 85 4.88 -10.69 14.37
N PRO A 86 4.62 -11.44 15.45
CA PRO A 86 5.68 -11.85 16.36
C PRO A 86 6.79 -12.49 15.54
N ASP A 87 8.05 -12.19 15.85
CA ASP A 87 9.26 -12.76 15.22
C ASP A 87 9.37 -14.31 15.32
N PHE A 88 8.32 -15.00 15.76
CA PHE A 88 8.22 -16.43 15.98
C PHE A 88 7.96 -17.27 14.72
N ILE A 89 7.68 -16.66 13.55
CA ILE A 89 7.50 -17.43 12.31
C ILE A 89 8.52 -17.01 11.26
N PRO A 90 9.71 -17.65 11.24
CA PRO A 90 10.63 -17.55 10.13
C PRO A 90 9.89 -17.92 8.83
N LEU A 91 10.03 -17.10 7.79
CA LEU A 91 9.41 -17.19 6.45
C LEU A 91 8.03 -16.52 6.23
N LEU A 92 7.15 -16.33 7.23
CA LEU A 92 5.84 -15.70 6.97
C LEU A 92 5.90 -14.17 6.91
N GLY A 93 6.78 -13.52 7.69
CA GLY A 93 6.89 -12.06 7.72
C GLY A 93 7.26 -11.43 6.36
N GLN A 94 8.19 -12.05 5.62
CA GLN A 94 8.61 -11.53 4.31
C GLN A 94 7.57 -11.71 3.20
N LEU A 95 6.71 -12.73 3.33
CA LEU A 95 5.67 -12.98 2.35
C LEU A 95 4.57 -11.91 2.47
N ASP A 96 4.24 -11.51 3.71
CA ASP A 96 3.26 -10.48 3.97
C ASP A 96 3.71 -9.12 3.43
N ASP A 97 4.97 -8.74 3.63
CA ASP A 97 5.53 -7.49 3.08
C ASP A 97 5.42 -7.42 1.54
N VAL A 98 5.76 -8.51 0.84
CA VAL A 98 5.67 -8.56 -0.63
C VAL A 98 4.22 -8.47 -1.10
N VAL A 99 3.30 -9.14 -0.39
CA VAL A 99 1.87 -9.09 -0.72
C VAL A 99 1.31 -7.69 -0.49
N VAL A 100 1.65 -7.04 0.62
CA VAL A 100 1.25 -5.66 0.94
C VAL A 100 1.80 -4.68 -0.09
N ILE A 101 3.08 -4.77 -0.44
CA ILE A 101 3.69 -3.90 -1.46
C ILE A 101 3.02 -4.12 -2.83
N ALA A 102 2.80 -5.37 -3.23
CA ALA A 102 2.14 -5.69 -4.49
C ALA A 102 0.71 -5.14 -4.56
N LEU A 103 -0.03 -5.26 -3.46
CA LEU A 103 -1.37 -4.76 -3.33
C LEU A 103 -1.42 -3.23 -3.42
N VAL A 104 -0.60 -2.54 -2.64
CA VAL A 104 -0.48 -1.09 -2.66
C VAL A 104 -0.15 -0.62 -4.07
N ALA A 105 0.87 -1.21 -4.70
CA ALA A 105 1.24 -0.87 -6.07
C ALA A 105 0.12 -1.14 -7.08
N TRP A 106 -0.63 -2.23 -6.91
CA TRP A 106 -1.75 -2.55 -7.78
C TRP A 106 -2.89 -1.53 -7.63
N ILE A 107 -3.22 -1.12 -6.41
CA ILE A 107 -4.23 -0.08 -6.18
C ILE A 107 -3.77 1.25 -6.81
N VAL A 108 -2.50 1.61 -6.64
CA VAL A 108 -1.91 2.80 -7.25
C VAL A 108 -2.04 2.75 -8.77
N VAL A 109 -1.60 1.67 -9.42
CA VAL A 109 -1.69 1.53 -10.88
C VAL A 109 -3.14 1.51 -11.37
N ARG A 110 -4.05 0.89 -10.62
CA ARG A 110 -5.46 0.77 -11.04
C ARG A 110 -6.23 2.08 -10.91
N LEU A 111 -5.99 2.83 -9.83
CA LEU A 111 -6.70 4.08 -9.54
C LEU A 111 -6.05 5.30 -10.19
N THR A 112 -4.76 5.24 -10.50
CA THR A 112 -4.05 6.35 -11.15
C THR A 112 -4.46 6.45 -12.62
N PRO A 113 -4.73 7.67 -13.12
CA PRO A 113 -5.00 7.91 -14.55
C PRO A 113 -3.86 7.42 -15.46
N PRO A 114 -4.16 6.88 -16.66
CA PRO A 114 -3.13 6.33 -17.56
C PRO A 114 -2.07 7.35 -18.00
N ASP A 115 -2.44 8.63 -18.14
CA ASP A 115 -1.53 9.73 -18.47
C ASP A 115 -0.47 9.93 -17.39
N VAL A 116 -0.87 9.93 -16.12
CA VAL A 116 0.03 10.07 -14.96
C VAL A 116 0.97 8.87 -14.84
N LEU A 117 0.48 7.64 -15.11
CA LEU A 117 1.33 6.44 -15.11
C LEU A 117 2.38 6.47 -16.23
N ARG A 118 2.00 6.94 -17.41
CA ARG A 118 2.91 7.05 -18.55
C ARG A 118 3.96 8.14 -18.31
N GLU A 119 3.57 9.26 -17.70
CA GLU A 119 4.47 10.38 -17.36
C GLU A 119 5.51 9.99 -16.30
N HIS A 120 5.08 9.42 -15.17
CA HIS A 120 5.96 9.18 -14.02
C HIS A 120 6.61 7.80 -13.97
N LEU A 121 5.97 6.79 -14.58
CA LEU A 121 6.45 5.40 -14.56
C LEU A 121 6.77 4.86 -15.96
N GLY A 122 6.33 5.50 -17.05
CA GLY A 122 6.55 4.99 -18.41
C GLY A 122 5.86 3.66 -18.69
N ILE A 123 4.82 3.33 -17.93
CA ILE A 123 4.07 2.07 -18.06
C ILE A 123 2.68 2.32 -18.64
N GLU A 124 2.21 1.41 -19.48
CA GLU A 124 0.81 1.40 -19.91
C GLU A 124 -0.06 0.74 -18.84
N ARG A 125 -1.32 1.20 -18.73
CA ARG A 125 -2.24 0.69 -17.72
C ARG A 125 -2.47 -0.81 -17.95
N VAL A 126 -2.17 -1.60 -16.95
CA VAL A 126 -2.42 -3.05 -16.97
C VAL A 126 -3.94 -3.27 -16.93
N SER A 127 -4.51 -3.76 -18.04
CA SER A 127 -5.95 -4.05 -18.22
C SER A 127 -6.38 -5.32 -17.49
#